data_AF-R7HHY3-F1
#
_entry.id   AF-R7HHY3-F1
#
_cell.length_a   1.000
_cell.length_b   1.000
_cell.length_c   1.000
_cell.angle_alpha   90.00
_cell.angle_beta   90.00
_cell.angle_gamma   90.00
#
_symmetry.space_group_name_H-M   'P 1'
#
loop_
_entity.id
_entity.type
_entity.pdbx_description
1 polymer ?
#
loop_
_entity_poly.entity_id
_entity_poly.type
_entity_poly.pdbx_seq_one_letter_code
_entity_poly.pdbx_strand_id
1 'polypeptide(L)' 'MKYGIYSYEERLKNPNLPLIDFEYLINHPEYINYVWEKYLMDINFQNKVNEKLFYDENFKNRFNSIFNNYLNKEKSR' A
#
# COMPACT_ATOMS: atom_id res chain seq x y z
N MET A 1 -2.18 6.76 12.15
CA MET A 1 -2.34 5.82 11.03
C MET A 1 -3.82 5.58 10.86
N LYS A 2 -4.32 5.52 9.62
CA LYS A 2 -5.72 5.17 9.36
C LYS A 2 -5.76 4.02 8.35
N TYR A 3 -6.37 2.89 8.74
CA TYR A 3 -6.55 1.70 7.89
C TYR A 3 -5.24 1.16 7.28
N GLY A 4 -4.16 1.13 8.07
CA GLY A 4 -2.85 0.67 7.60
C GLY A 4 -2.09 1.66 6.70
N ILE A 5 -2.58 2.90 6.53
CA ILE A 5 -1.90 3.94 5.77
C ILE A 5 -1.47 5.06 6.72
N TYR A 6 -0.18 5.41 6.68
CA TYR A 6 0.34 6.58 7.37
C TYR A 6 0.19 7.81 6.49
N SER A 7 -0.32 8.89 7.07
CA SER A 7 -0.46 10.15 6.36
C SER A 7 0.91 10.77 6.06
N TYR A 8 0.92 11.75 5.16
CA TYR A 8 2.15 12.51 4.91
C TYR A 8 2.64 13.25 6.17
N GLU A 9 1.73 13.87 6.93
CA GLU A 9 2.07 14.60 8.16
C GLU A 9 2.66 13.68 9.24
N GLU A 10 2.15 12.47 9.35
CA GLU A 10 2.69 11.48 10.30
C GLU A 10 4.12 11.10 9.95
N ARG A 11 4.40 10.88 8.66
CA ARG A 11 5.74 10.55 8.16
C ARG A 11 6.70 11.74 8.17
N LEU A 12 6.20 12.98 8.16
CA LEU A 12 7.05 14.15 8.40
C LEU A 12 7.53 14.20 9.85
N LYS A 13 6.68 13.83 10.81
CA LYS A 13 7.05 13.76 12.23
C LYS A 13 7.97 12.58 12.53
N ASN A 14 7.80 11.47 11.81
CA ASN A 14 8.67 10.29 11.90
C ASN A 14 8.93 9.70 10.51
N PRO A 15 10.07 10.04 9.87
CA PRO A 15 10.43 9.57 8.52
C PRO A 15 10.59 8.05 8.39
N ASN A 16 10.75 7.32 9.49
CA ASN A 16 10.89 5.86 9.47
C ASN A 16 9.54 5.14 9.33
N LEU A 17 8.42 5.86 9.43
CA LEU A 17 7.10 5.25 9.25
C LEU A 17 6.88 4.86 7.77
N PRO A 18 6.38 3.63 7.51
CA PRO A 18 6.17 3.16 6.16
C PRO A 18 5.00 3.90 5.49
N LEU A 19 4.89 3.81 4.16
CA LEU A 19 3.71 4.30 3.43
C LEU A 19 2.47 3.44 3.74
N ILE A 20 2.67 2.13 3.74
CA ILE A 20 1.67 1.10 4.05
C ILE A 20 2.24 0.23 5.16
N ASP A 21 1.47 0.05 6.22
CA ASP A 21 1.78 -0.88 7.29
C ASP A 21 1.27 -2.27 6.92
N PHE A 22 2.12 -3.06 6.28
CA PHE A 22 1.75 -4.40 5.85
C PHE A 22 1.50 -5.36 7.02
N GLU A 23 2.14 -5.18 8.17
CA GLU A 23 1.86 -6.00 9.36
C GLU A 23 0.46 -5.70 9.89
N TYR A 24 0.07 -4.43 9.89
CA TYR A 24 -1.30 -4.05 10.21
C TYR A 24 -2.32 -4.69 9.25
N LEU A 25 -2.04 -4.70 7.94
CA LEU A 25 -2.94 -5.32 6.96
C LEU A 25 -3.04 -6.84 7.09
N ILE A 26 -1.97 -7.52 7.50
CA ILE A 26 -1.99 -8.96 7.79
C ILE A 26 -2.92 -9.26 8.97
N ASN A 27 -2.87 -8.42 10.01
CA ASN A 27 -3.72 -8.56 11.20
C ASN A 27 -5.16 -8.08 11.00
N HIS A 28 -5.39 -7.20 10.01
CA HIS A 28 -6.68 -6.59 9.70
C HIS A 28 -7.00 -6.67 8.20
N PRO A 29 -7.29 -7.88 7.69
CA PRO A 29 -7.50 -8.12 6.26
C PRO A 29 -8.70 -7.34 5.69
N GLU A 30 -9.65 -6.93 6.52
CA GLU A 30 -10.78 -6.07 6.13
C GLU A 30 -10.35 -4.74 5.51
N TYR A 31 -9.15 -4.23 5.86
CA TYR A 31 -8.64 -2.98 5.31
C TYR A 31 -7.86 -3.16 4.00
N ILE A 32 -7.56 -4.38 3.57
CA ILE A 32 -6.85 -4.62 2.30
C ILE A 32 -7.64 -4.05 1.13
N ASN A 33 -8.96 -4.30 1.07
CA ASN A 33 -9.84 -3.71 0.05
C ASN A 33 -9.77 -2.18 0.06
N TYR A 34 -9.82 -1.57 1.24
CA TYR A 34 -9.78 -0.12 1.38
C TYR A 34 -8.46 0.47 0.84
N VAL A 35 -7.32 -0.14 1.19
CA VAL A 35 -6.01 0.31 0.70
C VAL A 35 -5.92 0.15 -0.81
N TRP A 36 -6.46 -0.94 -1.36
CA TRP A 36 -6.50 -1.18 -2.80
C TRP A 36 -7.38 -0.15 -3.53
N GLU A 37 -8.59 0.12 -3.05
CA GLU A 37 -9.46 1.15 -3.62
C GLU A 37 -8.80 2.53 -3.59
N LYS A 38 -8.13 2.87 -2.48
CA LYS A 38 -7.38 4.12 -2.40
C LYS A 38 -6.23 4.16 -3.41
N TYR A 39 -5.51 3.05 -3.61
CA TYR A 39 -4.46 2.94 -4.64
C TYR A 39 -5.00 3.16 -6.06
N LEU A 40 -6.23 2.71 -6.35
CA LEU A 40 -6.87 2.91 -7.65
C LEU A 40 -7.42 4.34 -7.86
N MET A 41 -7.91 4.98 -6.79
CA MET A 41 -8.66 6.24 -6.91
C MET A 41 -7.86 7.50 -6.56
N ASP A 42 -6.83 7.40 -5.72
CA ASP A 42 -6.01 8.54 -5.28
C ASP A 42 -4.67 8.56 -6.02
N ILE A 43 -4.57 9.41 -7.06
CA ILE A 43 -3.38 9.55 -7.92
C ILE A 43 -2.11 9.86 -7.10
N ASN A 44 -2.21 10.67 -6.05
CA ASN A 44 -1.05 11.02 -5.23
C ASN A 44 -0.57 9.83 -4.40
N PHE A 45 -1.50 9.04 -3.88
CA PHE A 45 -1.16 7.80 -3.17
C PHE A 45 -0.61 6.75 -4.15
N GLN A 46 -1.23 6.60 -5.32
CA GLN A 46 -0.79 5.69 -6.38
C GLN A 46 0.65 5.98 -6.81
N ASN A 47 0.98 7.24 -7.10
CA ASN A 47 2.34 7.64 -7.50
C ASN A 47 3.38 7.29 -6.44
N LYS A 48 3.07 7.52 -5.15
CA LYS A 48 3.96 7.17 -4.04
C LYS A 48 4.14 5.66 -3.88
N VAL A 49 3.07 4.89 -4.09
CA VAL A 49 3.16 3.42 -4.09
C VAL A 49 4.00 2.95 -5.27
N ASN A 50 3.78 3.48 -6.48
CA ASN A 50 4.53 3.12 -7.68
C ASN A 50 6.03 3.45 -7.57
N GLU A 51 6.36 4.62 -7.01
CA GLU A 51 7.74 4.97 -6.70
C GLU A 51 8.39 3.95 -5.76
N LYS A 52 7.68 3.56 -4.69
CA LYS A 52 8.15 2.51 -3.78
C LYS A 52 8.27 1.14 -4.45
N LEU A 53 7.31 0.76 -5.30
CA LEU A 53 7.39 -0.49 -6.08
C LEU A 53 8.59 -0.53 -7.03
N PHE A 54 9.04 0.63 -7.52
CA PHE A 54 10.18 0.74 -8.43
C PHE A 54 11.52 0.69 -7.68
N TYR A 55 11.65 1.39 -6.56
CA TYR A 55 12.93 1.55 -5.85
C TYR A 55 13.14 0.63 -4.65
N ASP A 56 12.08 0.04 -4.08
CA ASP A 56 12.15 -0.76 -2.85
C ASP A 56 11.62 -2.19 -3.12
N GLU A 57 12.56 -3.11 -3.35
CA GLU A 57 12.25 -4.51 -3.69
C GLU A 57 11.52 -5.24 -2.55
N ASN A 58 11.85 -4.93 -1.29
CA ASN A 58 11.16 -5.51 -0.14
C ASN A 58 9.70 -5.03 -0.09
N PHE A 59 9.47 -3.74 -0.28
CA PHE A 59 8.13 -3.18 -0.41
C PHE A 59 7.35 -3.85 -1.55
N LYS A 60 7.98 -4.00 -2.72
CA LYS A 60 7.39 -4.68 -3.88
C LYS A 60 6.98 -6.12 -3.58
N ASN A 61 7.83 -6.89 -2.92
CA ASN A 61 7.54 -8.27 -2.57
C ASN A 61 6.35 -8.37 -1.61
N ARG A 62 6.31 -7.53 -0.57
CA ARG A 62 5.21 -7.49 0.41
C ARG A 62 3.90 -7.01 -0.24
N PHE A 63 3.97 -5.98 -1.07
CA PHE A 63 2.81 -5.46 -1.80
C PHE A 63 2.23 -6.53 -2.74
N ASN A 64 3.07 -7.17 -3.56
CA ASN A 64 2.61 -8.23 -4.46
C ASN A 64 2.03 -9.42 -3.71
N SER A 65 2.61 -9.78 -2.55
CA SER A 65 2.09 -10.88 -1.72
C SER A 65 0.68 -10.58 -1.19
N ILE A 66 0.45 -9.38 -0.64
CA ILE A 66 -0.84 -9.00 -0.06
C ILE A 66 -1.90 -8.73 -1.15
N PHE A 67 -1.51 -8.07 -2.24
CA PHE A 67 -2.43 -7.62 -3.28
C PHE A 67 -2.48 -8.55 -4.51
N ASN A 68 -1.87 -9.74 -4.46
CA ASN A 68 -1.80 -10.71 -5.58
C ASN A 68 -3.18 -10.97 -6.23
N ASN A 69 -4.21 -11.13 -5.38
CA ASN A 69 -5.58 -11.42 -5.84
C ASN A 69 -6.18 -10.28 -6.66
N TYR A 70 -5.78 -9.04 -6.42
CA TYR A 70 -6.24 -7.88 -7.18
C TYR A 70 -5.45 -7.73 -8.48
N LEU A 71 -4.13 -7.88 -8.40
CA LEU A 71 -3.22 -7.79 -9.55
C LEU A 71 -3.56 -8.82 -10.64
N ASN A 72 -3.92 -10.04 -10.25
CA ASN A 72 -4.30 -11.09 -11.21
C ASN A 72 -5.67 -10.84 -11.85
N LYS A 73 -6.61 -10.19 -11.14
CA LYS A 73 -7.92 -9.84 -11.70
C LYS A 73 -7.84 -8.77 -12.79
N GLU A 74 -6.86 -7.87 -12.73
CA GLU A 74 -6.64 -6.88 -13.80
C GLU A 74 -6.02 -7.50 -15.07
N LYS A 75 -5.25 -8.58 -14.95
CA LYS A 75 -4.67 -9.29 -16.11
C LYS A 75 -5.66 -10.16 -16.89
N SER A 76 -6.82 -10.47 -16.30
CA SER A 76 -7.86 -11.29 -16.92
C SER A 76 -8.98 -10.46 -17.57
N ARG A 77 -8.86 -9.13 -17.61
CA ARG A 77 -9.75 -8.22 -18.34
C ARG A 77 -9.03 -7.66 -19.56
#